data_AF-A0AB38UXU1-F1
#
_entry.id   AF-A0AB38UXU1-F1
#
_cell.length_a   1.000
_cell.length_b   1.000
_cell.length_c   1.000
_cell.angle_alpha   90.00
_cell.angle_beta   90.00
_cell.angle_gamma   90.00
#
_symmetry.space_group_name_H-M   'P 1'
#
loop_
_entity.id
_entity.type
_entity.pdbx_description
1 polymer ?
#
loop_
_entity_poly.entity_id
_entity_poly.type
_entity_poly.pdbx_seq_one_letter_code
_entity_poly.pdbx_strand_id
1 'polypeptide(L)'
;MTVMARNRTPAGRAAQRPCPVPVYTQDQLRDRRRAGLVHTYGGQWSLTAEVAALYDPLARRVAAAPNPAGYWRSVDDVALAVHGLVHAVVGLLAECDAQRRTKHLGVDVRGRSIRALVDLAERPKLPEIGDEALVSGTWPATLMLLAEPYAAELAELLGNALTTAVSDRLYAALRDVDRAALALERRLDRDQQARAAKPTKTTPTETDRARAELAALGIT
;
A
#
# COMPACT_ATOMS: atom_id res chain seq x y z
N MET A 1 29.20 -3.58 44.81
CA MET A 1 30.08 -4.64 44.30
C MET A 1 29.53 -5.14 42.99
N THR A 2 30.13 -4.74 41.88
CA THR A 2 29.67 -5.10 40.52
C THR A 2 30.39 -6.38 40.11
N VAL A 3 29.66 -7.49 40.05
CA VAL A 3 30.22 -8.79 39.63
C VAL A 3 30.51 -8.71 38.14
N MET A 4 31.78 -8.53 37.78
CA MET A 4 32.28 -8.67 36.42
C MET A 4 32.12 -10.13 36.00
N ALA A 5 31.12 -10.42 35.17
CA ALA A 5 30.93 -11.75 34.60
C ALA A 5 32.21 -12.18 33.86
N ARG A 6 32.70 -13.38 34.15
CA ARG A 6 33.90 -13.97 33.53
C ARG A 6 33.65 -14.13 32.02
N ASN A 7 34.21 -13.23 31.21
CA ASN A 7 34.07 -13.08 29.74
C ASN A 7 34.52 -14.29 28.87
N ARG A 8 34.62 -15.51 29.41
CA ARG A 8 35.11 -16.71 28.69
C ARG A 8 34.21 -17.93 28.81
N THR A 9 32.99 -17.81 29.34
CA THR A 9 32.02 -18.90 29.27
C THR A 9 31.52 -19.09 27.83
N PRO A 10 31.17 -20.32 27.41
CA PRO A 10 30.56 -20.57 26.10
C PRO A 10 29.33 -19.70 25.86
N ALA A 11 28.52 -19.45 26.91
CA ALA A 11 27.37 -18.54 26.87
C ALA A 11 27.78 -17.07 26.65
N GLY A 12 28.84 -16.59 27.30
CA GLY A 12 29.35 -15.23 27.10
C GLY A 12 29.95 -15.02 25.71
N ARG A 13 30.58 -16.06 25.13
CA ARG A 13 31.07 -16.04 23.74
C ARG A 13 29.93 -16.15 22.72
N ALA A 14 28.87 -16.88 23.03
CA ALA A 14 27.68 -16.96 22.19
C ALA A 14 26.91 -15.63 22.15
N ALA A 15 26.80 -14.94 23.30
CA ALA A 15 26.21 -13.61 23.39
C ALA A 15 27.03 -12.51 22.68
N GLN A 16 28.33 -12.74 22.46
CA GLN A 16 29.21 -11.86 21.69
C GLN A 16 29.18 -12.13 20.18
N ARG A 17 28.50 -13.19 19.72
CA ARG A 17 28.30 -13.38 18.28
C ARG A 17 27.29 -12.34 17.82
N PRO A 18 27.63 -11.48 16.85
CA PRO A 18 26.65 -10.60 16.26
C PRO A 18 25.52 -11.49 15.72
N CYS A 19 24.32 -11.32 16.26
CA CYS A 19 23.15 -11.96 15.68
C CYS A 19 23.03 -11.47 14.23
N PRO A 20 22.90 -12.37 13.25
CA PRO A 20 22.68 -11.95 11.88
C PRO A 20 21.41 -11.10 11.83
N VAL A 21 21.50 -9.93 11.19
CA VAL A 21 20.35 -9.06 10.99
C VAL A 21 19.32 -9.84 10.16
N PRO A 22 18.07 -9.98 10.63
CA PRO A 22 17.06 -10.71 9.89
C PRO A 22 16.79 -10.01 8.56
N VAL A 23 16.85 -10.78 7.47
CA VAL A 23 16.48 -10.33 6.13
C VAL A 23 15.01 -10.68 5.91
N TYR A 24 14.20 -9.68 5.58
CA TYR A 24 12.78 -9.85 5.37
C TYR A 24 12.44 -9.80 3.88
N THR A 25 11.49 -10.62 3.45
CA THR A 25 10.88 -10.50 2.13
C THR A 25 9.98 -9.27 2.08
N GLN A 26 9.66 -8.79 0.88
CA GLN A 26 8.79 -7.62 0.72
C GLN A 26 7.41 -7.80 1.36
N ASP A 27 6.83 -9.01 1.28
CA ASP A 27 5.57 -9.34 1.96
C ASP A 27 5.69 -9.22 3.48
N GLN A 28 6.78 -9.74 4.06
CA GLN A 28 7.04 -9.60 5.49
C GLN A 28 7.24 -8.15 5.91
N LEU A 29 7.91 -7.33 5.08
CA LEU A 29 8.08 -5.90 5.34
C LEU A 29 6.72 -5.18 5.35
N ARG A 30 5.82 -5.53 4.42
CA ARG A 30 4.45 -5.02 4.38
C ARG A 30 3.62 -5.43 5.60
N ASP A 31 3.70 -6.69 6.02
CA ASP A 31 3.00 -7.14 7.23
C ASP A 31 3.52 -6.40 8.48
N ARG A 32 4.84 -6.24 8.58
CA ARG A 32 5.47 -5.45 9.64
C ARG A 32 5.02 -4.00 9.61
N ARG A 33 4.94 -3.39 8.42
CA ARG A 33 4.45 -2.01 8.24
C ARG A 33 3.05 -1.85 8.82
N ARG A 34 2.15 -2.76 8.45
CA ARG A 34 0.75 -2.79 8.92
C ARG A 34 0.63 -3.07 10.41
N ALA A 35 1.55 -3.86 10.98
CA ALA A 35 1.68 -4.08 12.42
C ALA A 35 2.34 -2.90 13.18
N GLY A 36 2.75 -1.83 12.50
CA GLY A 36 3.42 -0.68 13.11
C GLY A 36 4.89 -0.93 13.50
N LEU A 37 5.50 -1.99 12.97
CA LEU A 37 6.89 -2.34 13.24
C LEU A 37 7.81 -1.64 12.22
N VAL A 38 8.66 -0.75 12.73
CA VAL A 38 9.65 0.00 11.95
C VAL A 38 10.67 -0.96 11.33
N HIS A 39 11.08 -0.65 10.10
CA HIS A 39 12.11 -1.37 9.35
C HIS A 39 12.71 -0.46 8.26
N THR A 40 13.90 -0.82 7.81
CA THR A 40 14.59 -0.16 6.69
C THR A 40 14.31 -0.92 5.40
N TYR A 41 13.96 -0.19 4.34
CA TYR A 41 13.85 -0.76 2.99
C TYR A 41 15.24 -0.79 2.34
N GLY A 42 15.57 -1.88 1.67
CA GLY A 42 16.79 -2.02 0.89
C GLY A 42 16.52 -2.07 -0.61
N GLY A 43 17.57 -2.13 -1.43
CA GLY A 43 17.43 -2.08 -2.89
C GLY A 43 16.83 -3.32 -3.56
N GLN A 44 16.39 -4.31 -2.79
CA GLN A 44 15.57 -5.43 -3.28
C GLN A 44 14.07 -5.12 -3.22
N TRP A 45 13.68 -4.00 -2.60
CA TRP A 45 12.29 -3.60 -2.49
C TRP A 45 11.81 -2.96 -3.81
N SER A 46 10.67 -3.42 -4.32
CA SER A 46 10.09 -2.93 -5.57
C SER A 46 8.77 -2.18 -5.34
N LEU A 47 8.71 -0.93 -5.79
CA LEU A 47 7.52 -0.10 -5.70
C LEU A 47 6.35 -0.68 -6.49
N THR A 48 6.61 -1.17 -7.72
CA THR A 48 5.56 -1.69 -8.60
C THR A 48 5.03 -3.03 -8.10
N ALA A 49 5.91 -3.90 -7.58
CA ALA A 49 5.50 -5.13 -6.92
C ALA A 49 4.66 -4.86 -5.66
N GLU A 50 4.96 -3.79 -4.91
CA GLU A 50 4.19 -3.41 -3.73
C GLU A 50 2.76 -3.00 -4.11
N VAL A 51 2.63 -2.11 -5.10
CA VAL A 51 1.34 -1.61 -5.60
C VAL A 51 0.50 -2.77 -6.15
N ALA A 52 1.08 -3.62 -7.01
CA ALA A 52 0.41 -4.78 -7.57
C ALA A 52 -0.10 -5.72 -6.46
N ALA A 53 0.77 -6.09 -5.53
CA ALA A 53 0.40 -7.05 -4.50
C ALA A 53 -0.62 -6.48 -3.48
N LEU A 54 -0.75 -5.16 -3.35
CA LEU A 54 -1.80 -4.53 -2.53
C LEU A 54 -3.14 -4.50 -3.25
N TYR A 55 -3.16 -4.18 -4.54
CA TYR A 55 -4.38 -3.82 -5.25
C TYR A 55 -4.91 -4.88 -6.21
N ASP A 56 -4.08 -5.78 -6.74
CA ASP A 56 -4.54 -6.87 -7.62
C ASP A 56 -5.59 -7.78 -6.96
N PRO A 57 -5.46 -8.17 -5.67
CA PRO A 57 -6.51 -8.94 -5.00
C PRO A 57 -7.80 -8.14 -4.85
N LEU A 58 -7.70 -6.84 -4.56
CA LEU A 58 -8.85 -5.96 -4.36
C LEU A 58 -9.57 -5.68 -5.68
N ALA A 59 -8.83 -5.47 -6.77
CA ALA A 59 -9.40 -5.24 -8.09
C ALA A 59 -10.20 -6.44 -8.59
N ARG A 60 -9.69 -7.67 -8.38
CA ARG A 60 -10.43 -8.90 -8.66
C ARG A 60 -11.74 -8.99 -7.88
N ARG A 61 -11.74 -8.59 -6.60
CA ARG A 61 -12.95 -8.55 -5.76
C ARG A 61 -13.95 -7.49 -6.21
N VAL A 62 -13.47 -6.33 -6.65
CA VAL A 62 -14.31 -5.26 -7.22
C VAL A 62 -14.97 -5.72 -8.51
N ALA A 63 -14.20 -6.30 -9.43
CA ALA A 63 -14.71 -6.82 -10.71
C ALA A 63 -15.71 -7.97 -10.52
N ALA A 64 -15.51 -8.83 -9.51
CA ALA A 64 -16.43 -9.91 -9.17
C ALA A 64 -17.70 -9.43 -8.44
N ALA A 65 -17.80 -8.16 -8.03
CA ALA A 65 -18.97 -7.66 -7.35
C ALA A 65 -20.13 -7.45 -8.34
N PRO A 66 -21.41 -7.64 -7.92
CA PRO A 66 -22.57 -7.44 -8.80
C PRO A 66 -22.73 -6.02 -9.35
N ASN A 67 -22.13 -5.02 -8.70
CA ASN A 67 -22.12 -3.63 -9.15
C ASN A 67 -20.73 -3.02 -8.90
N PRO A 68 -19.76 -3.24 -9.83
CA PRO A 68 -18.41 -2.69 -9.70
C PRO A 68 -18.39 -1.16 -9.71
N ALA A 69 -19.29 -0.52 -10.45
CA ALA A 69 -19.43 0.95 -10.50
C ALA A 69 -19.74 1.57 -9.12
N GLY A 70 -20.30 0.79 -8.19
CA GLY A 70 -20.49 1.24 -6.82
C GLY A 70 -19.19 1.64 -6.11
N TYR A 71 -18.04 1.08 -6.51
CA TYR A 71 -16.75 1.27 -5.84
C TYR A 71 -15.92 2.44 -6.38
N TRP A 72 -16.44 3.21 -7.35
CA TRP A 72 -15.76 4.33 -7.99
C TRP A 72 -14.98 5.22 -7.03
N ARG A 73 -15.66 5.81 -6.05
CA ARG A 73 -15.04 6.70 -5.06
C ARG A 73 -13.89 6.04 -4.29
N SER A 74 -14.01 4.75 -4.00
CA SER A 74 -12.95 4.01 -3.28
C SER A 74 -11.74 3.72 -4.17
N VAL A 75 -11.95 3.57 -5.48
CA VAL A 75 -10.85 3.43 -6.44
C VAL A 75 -10.18 4.79 -6.72
N ASP A 76 -10.94 5.88 -6.74
CA ASP A 76 -10.40 7.25 -6.81
C ASP A 76 -9.53 7.57 -5.58
N ASP A 77 -10.00 7.22 -4.38
CA ASP A 77 -9.23 7.39 -3.14
C ASP A 77 -7.90 6.60 -3.19
N VAL A 78 -7.93 5.39 -3.76
CA VAL A 78 -6.75 4.57 -3.98
C VAL A 78 -5.80 5.20 -5.00
N ALA A 79 -6.33 5.70 -6.12
CA ALA A 79 -5.53 6.37 -7.14
C ALA A 79 -4.84 7.62 -6.58
N LEU A 80 -5.55 8.40 -5.76
CA LEU A 80 -5.00 9.57 -5.08
C LEU A 80 -3.91 9.19 -4.07
N ALA A 81 -4.11 8.11 -3.31
CA ALA A 81 -3.10 7.63 -2.36
C ALA A 81 -1.82 7.15 -3.07
N VAL A 82 -1.95 6.38 -4.16
CA VAL A 82 -0.80 5.93 -4.95
C VAL A 82 -0.11 7.11 -5.64
N HIS A 83 -0.87 8.07 -6.18
CA HIS A 83 -0.32 9.29 -6.73
C HIS A 83 0.48 10.09 -5.68
N GLY A 84 -0.04 10.21 -4.46
CA GLY A 84 0.68 10.81 -3.33
C GLY A 84 1.97 10.07 -2.98
N LEU A 85 1.96 8.73 -3.01
CA LEU A 85 3.16 7.90 -2.84
C LEU A 85 4.19 8.18 -3.93
N VAL A 86 3.79 8.15 -5.21
CA VAL A 86 4.69 8.42 -6.34
C VAL A 86 5.24 9.85 -6.26
N HIS A 87 4.42 10.83 -5.86
CA HIS A 87 4.89 12.19 -5.63
C HIS A 87 5.98 12.26 -4.55
N ALA A 88 5.81 11.54 -3.43
CA ALA A 88 6.82 11.45 -2.38
C ALA A 88 8.13 10.80 -2.89
N VAL A 89 8.02 9.76 -3.72
CA VAL A 89 9.16 9.09 -4.36
C VAL A 89 9.92 10.04 -5.30
N VAL A 90 9.20 10.75 -6.18
CA VAL A 90 9.80 11.76 -7.07
C VAL A 90 10.54 12.83 -6.25
N GLY A 91 9.96 13.28 -5.14
CA GLY A 91 10.62 14.22 -4.23
C GLY A 91 11.93 13.68 -3.63
N LEU A 92 11.98 12.39 -3.27
CA LEU A 92 13.20 11.75 -2.76
C LEU A 92 14.28 11.65 -3.85
N LEU A 93 13.90 11.25 -5.06
CA LEU A 93 14.81 11.14 -6.20
C LEU A 93 15.36 12.52 -6.61
N ALA A 94 14.48 13.52 -6.70
CA ALA A 94 14.86 14.90 -7.00
C ALA A 94 15.81 15.47 -5.94
N GLU A 95 15.57 15.19 -4.66
CA GLU A 95 16.45 15.62 -3.58
C GLU A 95 17.84 14.96 -3.70
N CYS A 96 17.89 13.67 -4.00
CA CYS A 96 19.16 12.96 -4.24
C CYS A 96 19.94 13.54 -5.43
N ASP A 97 19.28 13.79 -6.57
CA ASP A 97 19.90 14.45 -7.72
C ASP A 97 20.40 15.85 -7.36
N ALA A 98 19.57 16.65 -6.68
CA ALA A 98 19.92 18.00 -6.27
C ALA A 98 21.13 18.01 -5.32
N GLN A 99 21.20 17.09 -4.35
CA GLN A 99 22.34 16.96 -3.45
C GLN A 99 23.64 16.62 -4.20
N ARG A 100 23.56 15.75 -5.21
CA ARG A 100 24.69 15.38 -6.09
C ARG A 100 25.15 16.58 -6.91
N ARG A 101 24.22 17.26 -7.60
CA ARG A 101 24.52 18.40 -8.47
C ARG A 101 25.07 19.59 -7.71
N THR A 102 24.64 19.81 -6.47
CA THR A 102 25.06 20.96 -5.65
C THR A 102 26.27 20.69 -4.75
N LYS A 103 26.91 19.52 -4.86
CA LYS A 103 28.04 19.12 -3.98
C LYS A 103 29.23 20.10 -4.04
N HIS A 104 29.41 20.78 -5.16
CA HIS A 104 30.50 21.74 -5.39
C HIS A 104 30.20 23.15 -4.85
N LEU A 105 28.96 23.42 -4.43
CA LEU A 105 28.55 24.74 -3.97
C LEU A 105 28.92 24.96 -2.51
N GLY A 106 29.21 26.22 -2.16
CA GLY A 106 29.39 26.65 -0.77
C GLY A 106 28.13 26.47 0.08
N VAL A 107 28.30 26.24 1.39
CA VAL A 107 27.22 25.91 2.33
C VAL A 107 26.11 26.96 2.32
N ASP A 108 26.45 28.25 2.18
CA ASP A 108 25.52 29.39 2.24
C ASP A 108 24.51 29.44 1.08
N VAL A 109 24.82 28.81 -0.06
CA VAL A 109 23.94 28.77 -1.24
C VAL A 109 23.35 27.37 -1.47
N ARG A 110 24.05 26.33 -1.00
CA ARG A 110 23.70 24.92 -1.28
C ARG A 110 22.27 24.55 -0.89
N GLY A 111 21.83 24.93 0.31
CA GLY A 111 20.47 24.60 0.77
C GLY A 111 19.37 25.22 -0.09
N ARG A 112 19.56 26.48 -0.51
CA ARG A 112 18.61 27.20 -1.38
C ARG A 112 18.59 26.61 -2.79
N SER A 113 19.76 26.26 -3.33
CA SER A 113 19.88 25.60 -4.64
C SER A 113 19.24 24.21 -4.66
N ILE A 114 19.40 23.41 -3.59
CA ILE A 114 18.73 22.10 -3.48
C ILE A 114 17.22 22.28 -3.55
N ARG A 115 16.66 23.19 -2.74
CA ARG A 115 15.21 23.43 -2.71
C ARG A 115 14.69 23.86 -4.08
N ALA A 116 15.38 24.79 -4.75
CA ALA A 116 15.01 25.23 -6.09
C ALA A 116 15.05 24.10 -7.14
N LEU A 117 16.03 23.20 -7.07
CA LEU A 117 16.09 22.04 -7.97
C LEU A 117 14.97 21.03 -7.69
N VAL A 118 14.63 20.79 -6.43
CA VAL A 118 13.51 19.91 -6.05
C VAL A 118 12.17 20.52 -6.50
N ASP A 119 11.99 21.83 -6.36
CA ASP A 119 10.76 22.52 -6.78
C ASP A 119 10.55 22.48 -8.30
N LEU A 120 11.63 22.36 -9.08
CA LEU A 120 11.58 22.19 -10.54
C LEU A 120 11.26 20.76 -11.00
N ALA A 121 11.25 19.78 -10.09
CA ALA A 121 10.95 18.40 -10.45
C ALA A 121 9.50 18.30 -10.96
N GLU A 122 9.34 17.73 -12.16
CA GLU A 122 8.02 17.56 -12.76
C GLU A 122 7.15 16.64 -11.89
N ARG A 123 5.94 17.10 -11.59
CA ARG A 123 4.99 16.30 -10.83
C ARG A 123 4.28 15.34 -11.76
N PRO A 124 4.24 14.03 -11.44
CA PRO A 124 3.48 13.08 -12.23
C PRO A 124 2.01 13.47 -12.23
N LYS A 125 1.35 13.32 -13.37
CA LYS A 125 -0.09 13.59 -13.49
C LYS A 125 -0.87 12.50 -12.76
N LEU A 126 -2.00 12.87 -12.16
CA LEU A 126 -2.93 11.92 -11.58
C LEU A 126 -3.44 11.01 -12.71
N PRO A 127 -3.33 9.68 -12.59
CA PRO A 127 -3.87 8.78 -13.60
C PRO A 127 -5.40 8.85 -13.63
N GLU A 128 -5.94 8.82 -14.84
CA GLU A 128 -7.39 8.67 -15.05
C GLU A 128 -7.72 7.17 -15.11
N ILE A 129 -8.61 6.73 -14.23
CA ILE A 129 -9.16 5.37 -14.26
C ILE A 129 -10.52 5.47 -14.93
N GLY A 130 -10.74 4.68 -15.99
CA GLY A 130 -12.02 4.63 -16.71
C GLY A 130 -12.94 3.50 -16.24
N ASP A 131 -14.23 3.60 -16.56
CA ASP A 131 -15.27 2.60 -16.23
C ASP A 131 -14.91 1.19 -16.66
N GLU A 132 -14.34 1.05 -17.84
CA GLU A 132 -13.90 -0.23 -18.36
C GLU A 132 -12.81 -0.86 -17.47
N ALA A 133 -11.84 -0.06 -17.02
CA ALA A 133 -10.77 -0.53 -16.15
C ALA A 133 -11.30 -0.91 -14.75
N LEU A 134 -12.30 -0.18 -14.26
CA LEU A 134 -12.99 -0.50 -13.01
C LEU A 134 -13.74 -1.84 -13.10
N VAL A 135 -14.57 -2.00 -14.14
CA VAL A 135 -15.43 -3.19 -14.33
C VAL A 135 -14.59 -4.43 -14.63
N SER A 136 -13.56 -4.30 -15.46
CA SER A 136 -12.63 -5.41 -15.77
C SER A 136 -11.66 -5.73 -14.64
N GLY A 137 -11.51 -4.84 -13.64
CA GLY A 137 -10.53 -4.99 -12.57
C GLY A 137 -9.08 -4.80 -13.01
N THR A 138 -8.85 -4.10 -14.12
CA THR A 138 -7.51 -3.84 -14.68
C THR A 138 -6.89 -2.53 -14.20
N TRP A 139 -7.63 -1.73 -13.44
CA TRP A 139 -7.17 -0.43 -12.91
C TRP A 139 -5.86 -0.46 -12.09
N PRO A 140 -5.43 -1.54 -11.39
CA PRO A 140 -4.11 -1.57 -10.75
C PRO A 140 -2.96 -1.45 -11.75
N ALA A 141 -3.14 -1.93 -12.99
CA ALA A 141 -2.12 -1.81 -14.03
C ALA A 141 -1.81 -0.33 -14.35
N THR A 142 -2.84 0.54 -14.37
CA THR A 142 -2.64 1.99 -14.54
C THR A 142 -1.82 2.59 -13.40
N LEU A 143 -2.05 2.13 -12.17
CA LEU A 143 -1.29 2.57 -10.99
C LEU A 143 0.15 2.06 -11.02
N MET A 144 0.38 0.84 -11.51
CA MET A 144 1.73 0.32 -11.74
C MET A 144 2.47 1.13 -12.80
N LEU A 145 1.81 1.47 -13.93
CA LEU A 145 2.39 2.31 -14.98
C LEU A 145 2.79 3.70 -14.48
N LEU A 146 2.06 4.25 -13.50
CA LEU A 146 2.44 5.50 -12.84
C LEU A 146 3.74 5.37 -12.02
N ALA A 147 3.93 4.22 -11.37
CA ALA A 147 5.06 3.96 -10.46
C ALA A 147 6.32 3.42 -11.17
N GLU A 148 6.14 2.72 -12.29
CA GLU A 148 7.18 2.02 -13.05
C GLU A 148 8.41 2.89 -13.37
N PRO A 149 8.28 4.14 -13.84
CA PRO A 149 9.44 4.96 -14.22
C PRO A 149 10.41 5.23 -13.06
N TYR A 150 9.93 5.15 -11.82
CA TYR A 150 10.68 5.53 -10.62
C TYR A 150 11.14 4.32 -9.79
N ALA A 151 10.65 3.12 -10.12
CA ALA A 151 10.86 1.93 -9.30
C ALA A 151 12.33 1.54 -9.18
N ALA A 152 13.07 1.54 -10.29
CA ALA A 152 14.49 1.17 -10.33
C ALA A 152 15.38 2.18 -9.58
N GLU A 153 15.20 3.48 -9.85
CA GLU A 153 15.99 4.53 -9.17
C GLU A 153 15.70 4.58 -7.67
N LEU A 154 14.45 4.34 -7.25
CA LEU A 154 14.10 4.25 -5.85
C LEU A 154 14.77 3.05 -5.18
N ALA A 155 14.76 1.88 -5.84
CA ALA A 155 15.45 0.70 -5.32
C ALA A 155 16.95 0.96 -5.17
N GLU A 156 17.59 1.60 -6.14
CA GLU A 156 19.00 2.02 -6.03
C GLU A 156 19.22 2.99 -4.86
N LEU A 157 18.37 4.01 -4.72
CA LEU A 157 18.45 4.97 -3.62
C LEU A 157 18.33 4.28 -2.25
N LEU A 158 17.38 3.34 -2.11
CA LEU A 158 17.20 2.55 -0.89
C LEU A 158 18.38 1.62 -0.61
N GLY A 159 18.96 1.02 -1.65
CA GLY A 159 20.16 0.17 -1.53
C GLY A 159 21.40 0.95 -1.09
N ASN A 160 21.50 2.22 -1.46
CA ASN A 160 22.62 3.11 -1.16
C ASN A 160 22.41 4.00 0.08
N ALA A 161 21.24 3.94 0.71
CA ALA A 161 20.90 4.79 1.85
C ALA A 161 21.74 4.42 3.09
N LEU A 162 22.56 5.36 3.57
CA LEU A 162 23.38 5.20 4.78
C LEU A 162 22.59 5.37 6.09
N THR A 163 21.38 5.91 6.02
CA THR A 163 20.51 6.21 7.17
C THR A 163 19.08 5.76 6.89
N THR A 164 18.25 5.71 7.92
CA THR A 164 16.82 5.33 7.79
C THR A 164 15.96 6.43 7.18
N ALA A 165 16.47 7.66 6.99
CA ALA A 165 15.66 8.82 6.61
C ALA A 165 14.84 8.62 5.32
N VAL A 166 15.41 7.96 4.31
CA VAL A 166 14.68 7.64 3.06
C VAL A 166 13.58 6.61 3.33
N SER A 167 13.89 5.58 4.13
CA SER A 167 12.93 4.56 4.52
C SER A 167 11.80 5.12 5.39
N ASP A 168 12.09 6.06 6.29
CA ASP A 168 11.10 6.68 7.17
C ASP A 168 10.10 7.54 6.37
N ARG A 169 10.59 8.28 5.37
CA ARG A 169 9.74 9.07 4.46
C ARG A 169 8.90 8.16 3.56
N LEU A 170 9.50 7.10 3.02
CA LEU A 170 8.77 6.10 2.23
C LEU A 170 7.70 5.39 3.06
N TYR A 171 8.04 5.00 4.29
CA TYR A 171 7.13 4.39 5.24
C TYR A 171 5.92 5.30 5.51
N ALA A 172 6.15 6.59 5.76
CA ALA A 172 5.08 7.55 5.97
C ALA A 172 4.11 7.62 4.77
N ALA A 173 4.63 7.69 3.55
CA ALA A 173 3.83 7.72 2.33
C ALA A 173 3.05 6.39 2.12
N LEU A 174 3.67 5.25 2.42
CA LEU A 174 3.02 3.94 2.32
C LEU A 174 1.87 3.76 3.31
N ARG A 175 1.83 4.49 4.43
CA ARG A 175 0.70 4.41 5.38
C ARG A 175 -0.61 4.91 4.77
N ASP A 176 -0.56 5.91 3.91
CA ASP A 176 -1.77 6.43 3.25
C ASP A 176 -2.30 5.43 2.22
N VAL A 177 -1.39 4.75 1.50
CA VAL A 177 -1.71 3.64 0.60
C VAL A 177 -2.32 2.46 1.36
N ASP A 178 -1.72 2.05 2.48
CA ASP A 178 -2.29 0.99 3.32
C ASP A 178 -3.67 1.39 3.86
N ARG A 179 -3.87 2.66 4.24
CA ARG A 179 -5.16 3.15 4.72
C ARG A 179 -6.23 3.06 3.63
N ALA A 180 -5.90 3.47 2.41
CA ALA A 180 -6.82 3.40 1.27
C ALA A 180 -7.16 1.94 0.93
N ALA A 181 -6.17 1.05 0.89
CA ALA A 181 -6.37 -0.38 0.67
C ALA A 181 -7.28 -1.00 1.74
N LEU A 182 -7.02 -0.73 3.04
CA LEU A 182 -7.85 -1.20 4.14
C LEU A 182 -9.28 -0.65 4.09
N ALA A 183 -9.46 0.60 3.68
CA ALA A 183 -10.79 1.20 3.53
C ALA A 183 -11.60 0.51 2.44
N LEU A 184 -10.99 0.23 1.28
CA LEU A 184 -11.61 -0.52 0.19
C LEU A 184 -11.91 -1.96 0.60
N GLU A 185 -10.97 -2.64 1.24
CA GLU A 185 -11.13 -4.01 1.74
C GLU A 185 -12.32 -4.11 2.72
N ARG A 186 -12.37 -3.24 3.74
CA ARG A 186 -13.48 -3.21 4.72
C ARG A 186 -14.83 -2.94 4.06
N ARG A 187 -14.84 -2.10 3.02
CA ARG A 187 -16.07 -1.82 2.26
C ARG A 187 -16.52 -3.07 1.52
N LEU A 188 -15.61 -3.76 0.82
CA LEU A 188 -15.90 -5.01 0.13
C LEU A 188 -16.41 -6.08 1.10
N ASP A 189 -15.77 -6.23 2.26
CA ASP A 189 -16.17 -7.17 3.30
C ASP A 189 -17.58 -6.87 3.82
N ARG A 190 -17.87 -5.59 4.10
CA ARG A 190 -19.19 -5.15 4.54
C ARG A 190 -20.27 -5.44 3.50
N ASP A 191 -20.00 -5.14 2.24
CA ASP A 191 -20.95 -5.37 1.14
C ASP A 191 -21.16 -6.88 0.91
N GLN A 192 -20.11 -7.69 1.05
CA GLN A 192 -20.19 -9.14 0.98
C GLN A 192 -21.03 -9.73 2.14
N GLN A 193 -20.79 -9.27 3.37
CA GLN A 193 -21.57 -9.69 4.55
C GLN A 193 -23.03 -9.26 4.43
N ALA A 194 -23.31 -8.03 4.00
CA ALA A 194 -24.67 -7.54 3.80
C ALA A 194 -25.43 -8.33 2.74
N ARG A 195 -24.74 -8.84 1.71
CA ARG A 195 -25.33 -9.74 0.70
C ARG A 195 -25.61 -11.12 1.28
N ALA A 196 -24.68 -11.67 2.05
CA ALA A 196 -24.87 -12.98 2.69
C ALA A 196 -25.99 -12.96 3.75
N ALA A 197 -26.18 -11.82 4.44
CA ALA A 197 -27.21 -11.65 5.46
C ALA A 197 -28.60 -11.30 4.89
N LYS A 198 -28.72 -10.95 3.60
CA LYS A 198 -30.03 -10.73 3.00
C LYS A 198 -30.78 -12.06 2.95
N PRO A 199 -31.92 -12.22 3.67
CA PRO A 199 -32.72 -13.40 3.51
C PRO A 199 -33.12 -13.49 2.04
N THR A 200 -32.91 -14.65 1.42
CA THR A 200 -33.52 -14.97 0.14
C THR A 200 -35.00 -14.67 0.31
N LYS A 201 -35.51 -13.64 -0.39
CA LYS A 201 -36.96 -13.48 -0.51
C LYS A 201 -37.41 -14.74 -1.23
N THR A 202 -37.82 -15.76 -0.48
CA THR A 202 -38.59 -16.87 -1.01
C THR A 202 -39.84 -16.21 -1.55
N THR A 203 -39.90 -16.04 -2.87
CA THR A 203 -41.13 -15.65 -3.54
C THR A 203 -42.16 -16.67 -3.07
N PRO A 204 -43.24 -16.26 -2.38
CA PRO A 204 -44.20 -17.22 -1.86
C PRO A 204 -44.64 -18.10 -3.02
N THR A 205 -44.44 -19.40 -2.87
CA THR A 205 -44.83 -20.34 -3.91
C THR A 205 -46.33 -20.25 -4.11
N GLU A 206 -46.83 -20.66 -5.27
CA GLU A 206 -48.27 -20.70 -5.52
C GLU A 206 -49.01 -21.51 -4.44
N THR A 207 -48.34 -22.52 -3.88
CA THR A 207 -48.78 -23.31 -2.73
C THR A 207 -48.84 -22.51 -1.42
N ASP A 208 -47.90 -21.61 -1.17
CA ASP A 208 -47.93 -20.73 0.01
C ASP A 208 -49.03 -19.66 -0.10
N ARG A 209 -49.31 -19.19 -1.32
CA ARG A 209 -50.46 -18.30 -1.59
C ARG A 209 -51.79 -19.01 -1.39
N ALA A 210 -51.92 -20.24 -1.92
CA ALA A 210 -53.12 -21.06 -1.73
C ALA A 210 -53.36 -21.39 -0.24
N ARG A 211 -52.31 -21.69 0.53
CA ARG A 211 -52.44 -21.89 1.99
C ARG A 211 -52.86 -20.60 2.72
N ALA A 212 -52.33 -19.45 2.32
CA ALA A 212 -52.72 -18.17 2.92
C ALA A 212 -54.19 -17.80 2.59
N GLU A 213 -54.65 -18.09 1.38
CA GLU A 213 -56.05 -17.89 0.97
C GLU A 213 -57.01 -18.83 1.70
N LEU A 214 -56.66 -20.12 1.83
CA LEU A 214 -57.47 -21.09 2.59
C LEU A 214 -57.56 -20.72 4.08
N ALA A 215 -56.45 -20.27 4.68
CA ALA A 215 -56.44 -19.78 6.05
C ALA A 215 -57.29 -18.51 6.23
N ALA A 216 -57.30 -17.59 5.25
CA ALA A 216 -58.15 -16.40 5.26
C ALA A 216 -59.66 -16.73 5.15
N LEU A 217 -59.99 -17.88 4.57
CA LEU A 217 -61.35 -18.42 4.50
C LEU A 217 -61.75 -19.24 5.75
N GLY A 218 -60.87 -19.35 6.74
CA GLY A 218 -61.12 -20.11 7.97
C GLY A 218 -60.98 -21.62 7.81
N ILE A 219 -60.35 -22.07 6.72
CA ILE A 219 -60.09 -23.48 6.44
C ILE A 219 -58.66 -23.78 6.92
N THR A 220 -58.55 -24.39 8.10
CA THR A 220 -57.30 -24.88 8.69
C THR A 220 -57.09 -26.36 8.42
#